data_AF-M4VC13-F1
#
_entry.id   AF-M4VC13-F1
#
_cell.length_a   1.000
_cell.length_b   1.000
_cell.length_c   1.000
_cell.angle_alpha   90.00
_cell.angle_beta   90.00
_cell.angle_gamma   90.00
#
_symmetry.space_group_name_H-M   'P 1'
#
loop_
_entity.id
_entity.type
_entity.pdbx_description
1 polymer ?
#
loop_
_entity_poly.entity_id
_entity_poly.type
_entity_poly.pdbx_seq_one_letter_code
_entity_poly.pdbx_strand_id
1 'polypeptide(L)'
;MRYFSAILMIFFVYSFSAVSEARIRNRKVKEAPRVCKVMDEDKFLSRDHKKVWGTLRHSVVIESSADVHNVTLLKDKGEKICQWKLEQWDSIRSENGLPDISEFRFYIDEYKEILYPYVKKADSSYFMLTIPIKACALGEQVTKEKLEIPKCEPPKKKAAPKKKRPANTKKKKTTTKK
;
A
#
# COMPACT_ATOMS: atom_id res chain seq x y z
N MET A 1 -3.21 -9.07 -44.76
CA MET A 1 -2.42 -9.38 -43.54
C MET A 1 -2.47 -8.25 -42.50
N ARG A 2 -3.66 -7.88 -41.98
CA ARG A 2 -3.79 -6.80 -40.96
C ARG A 2 -4.49 -7.23 -39.67
N TYR A 3 -5.08 -8.43 -39.64
CA TYR A 3 -5.83 -8.94 -38.48
C TYR A 3 -4.99 -9.73 -37.48
N PHE A 4 -3.83 -10.26 -37.89
CA PHE A 4 -2.96 -11.06 -37.01
C PHE A 4 -2.33 -10.23 -35.89
N SER A 5 -2.06 -8.94 -36.14
CA SER A 5 -1.46 -8.04 -35.14
C SER A 5 -2.42 -7.64 -34.02
N ALA A 6 -3.73 -7.57 -34.30
CA ALA A 6 -4.73 -7.22 -33.30
C ALA A 6 -5.01 -8.39 -32.34
N ILE A 7 -4.99 -9.62 -32.85
CA ILE A 7 -5.21 -10.83 -32.05
C ILE A 7 -4.05 -11.07 -31.07
N LEU A 8 -2.82 -10.78 -31.49
CA LEU A 8 -1.62 -10.93 -30.65
C LEU A 8 -1.57 -9.92 -29.49
N MET A 9 -2.07 -8.70 -29.70
CA MET A 9 -2.22 -7.68 -28.64
C MET A 9 -3.23 -8.09 -27.57
N ILE A 10 -4.35 -8.70 -27.97
CA ILE A 10 -5.41 -9.15 -27.02
C ILE A 10 -4.87 -10.26 -26.11
N PHE A 11 -4.08 -11.20 -26.65
CA PHE A 11 -3.49 -12.28 -25.85
C PHE A 11 -2.47 -11.76 -24.81
N PHE A 12 -1.71 -10.71 -25.16
CA PHE A 12 -0.70 -10.16 -24.24
C PHE A 12 -1.35 -9.45 -23.05
N VAL A 13 -2.43 -8.69 -23.28
CA VAL A 13 -3.18 -8.01 -22.20
C VAL A 13 -3.86 -9.02 -21.26
N TYR A 14 -4.41 -10.12 -21.80
CA TYR A 14 -5.09 -11.13 -20.98
C TYR A 14 -4.12 -11.91 -20.07
N SER A 15 -2.91 -12.17 -20.56
CA SER A 15 -1.92 -12.98 -19.83
C SER A 15 -1.37 -12.25 -18.60
N PHE A 16 -1.20 -10.92 -18.66
CA PHE A 16 -0.72 -10.13 -17.52
C PHE A 16 -1.76 -9.98 -16.40
N SER A 17 -3.05 -9.84 -16.75
CA SER A 17 -4.13 -9.80 -15.76
C SER A 17 -4.26 -11.14 -15.02
N ALA A 18 -4.11 -12.26 -15.74
CA ALA A 18 -4.25 -13.60 -15.15
C ALA A 18 -3.19 -13.92 -14.09
N VAL A 19 -1.94 -13.47 -14.25
CA VAL A 19 -0.86 -13.73 -13.28
C VAL A 19 -1.08 -12.96 -11.97
N SER A 20 -1.53 -11.72 -12.06
CA SER A 20 -1.87 -10.89 -10.90
C SER A 20 -3.10 -11.44 -10.17
N GLU A 21 -4.12 -11.86 -10.92
CA GLU A 21 -5.36 -12.42 -10.37
C GLU A 21 -5.15 -13.80 -9.72
N ALA A 22 -4.31 -14.66 -10.31
CA ALA A 22 -3.94 -15.96 -9.75
C ALA A 22 -3.18 -15.85 -8.41
N ARG A 23 -2.31 -14.85 -8.27
CA ARG A 23 -1.56 -14.57 -7.02
C ARG A 23 -2.49 -14.14 -5.88
N ILE A 24 -3.55 -13.38 -6.20
CA ILE A 24 -4.56 -12.92 -5.23
C ILE A 24 -5.50 -14.06 -4.81
N ARG A 25 -5.94 -14.90 -5.76
CA ARG A 25 -6.88 -16.00 -5.52
C ARG A 25 -6.30 -17.15 -4.67
N ASN A 26 -4.97 -17.35 -4.71
CA ASN A 26 -4.26 -18.38 -3.94
C ASN A 26 -3.84 -17.95 -2.52
N ARG A 27 -4.14 -16.73 -2.07
CA ARG A 27 -3.89 -16.35 -0.67
C ARG A 27 -4.88 -17.03 0.27
N LYS A 28 -4.37 -17.70 1.31
CA LYS A 28 -5.17 -18.28 2.41
C LYS A 28 -5.91 -17.24 3.26
N VAL A 29 -5.63 -15.94 3.09
CA VAL A 29 -6.18 -14.85 3.90
C VAL A 29 -6.88 -13.84 2.98
N LYS A 30 -8.10 -13.42 3.36
CA LYS A 30 -8.99 -12.55 2.55
C LYS A 30 -8.39 -11.16 2.26
N GLU A 31 -7.42 -10.73 3.06
CA GLU A 31 -6.76 -9.43 2.94
C GLU A 31 -5.25 -9.57 3.24
N ALA A 32 -4.41 -8.84 2.50
CA ALA A 32 -2.98 -8.75 2.76
C ALA A 32 -2.67 -8.31 4.21
N PRO A 33 -1.58 -8.85 4.80
CA PRO A 33 -1.13 -8.42 6.13
C PRO A 33 -0.78 -6.94 6.11
N ARG A 34 -1.16 -6.24 7.19
CA ARG A 34 -0.75 -4.84 7.42
C ARG A 34 0.74 -4.78 7.71
N VAL A 35 1.42 -3.80 7.13
CA VAL A 35 2.84 -3.52 7.34
C VAL A 35 3.08 -2.03 7.57
N CYS A 36 4.26 -1.68 8.09
CA CYS A 36 4.81 -0.37 7.81
C CYS A 36 6.17 -0.52 7.14
N LYS A 37 6.31 0.10 5.98
CA LYS A 37 7.55 0.05 5.22
C LYS A 37 7.60 1.15 4.19
N VAL A 38 8.80 1.40 3.69
CA VAL A 38 8.98 2.10 2.42
C VAL A 38 8.41 1.21 1.32
N MET A 39 7.57 1.80 0.47
CA MET A 39 6.95 1.12 -0.65
C MET A 39 8.01 0.88 -1.72
N ASP A 40 7.93 -0.28 -2.36
CA ASP A 40 8.87 -0.66 -3.41
C ASP A 40 8.26 -0.31 -4.78
N GLU A 41 9.06 0.20 -5.72
CA GLU A 41 8.60 0.41 -7.09
C GLU A 41 8.30 -0.95 -7.73
N ASP A 42 7.09 -1.12 -8.25
CA ASP A 42 6.74 -2.28 -9.07
C ASP A 42 7.29 -2.05 -10.48
N LYS A 43 8.45 -2.63 -10.75
CA LYS A 43 9.14 -2.52 -12.05
C LYS A 43 8.34 -3.13 -13.21
N PHE A 44 7.41 -4.05 -12.95
CA PHE A 44 6.63 -4.68 -14.01
C PHE A 44 5.46 -3.80 -14.45
N LEU A 45 4.86 -3.08 -13.50
CA LEU A 45 3.73 -2.17 -13.75
C LEU A 45 4.17 -0.72 -14.03
N SER A 46 5.37 -0.34 -13.60
CA SER A 46 5.91 1.00 -13.86
C SER A 46 6.40 1.16 -15.30
N ARG A 47 6.17 2.35 -15.85
CA ARG A 47 6.52 2.84 -17.19
C ARG A 47 6.96 4.31 -17.07
N ASP A 48 7.44 4.89 -18.16
CA ASP A 48 7.96 6.27 -18.13
C ASP A 48 6.90 7.30 -17.70
N HIS A 49 5.66 7.15 -18.16
CA HIS A 49 4.52 8.01 -17.83
C HIS A 49 3.67 7.49 -16.65
N LYS A 50 4.09 6.41 -16.01
CA LYS A 50 3.33 5.75 -14.94
C LYS A 50 4.24 5.10 -13.92
N LYS A 51 4.29 5.62 -12.70
CA LYS A 51 5.05 5.01 -11.59
C LYS A 51 4.12 4.32 -10.61
N VAL A 52 4.44 3.09 -10.23
CA VAL A 52 3.66 2.29 -9.28
C VAL A 52 4.55 1.93 -8.10
N TRP A 53 4.19 2.42 -6.92
CA TRP A 53 4.86 2.13 -5.66
C TRP A 53 3.94 1.30 -4.79
N GLY A 54 4.41 0.16 -4.27
CA GLY A 54 3.53 -0.85 -3.68
C GLY A 54 4.01 -1.43 -2.35
N THR A 55 3.03 -1.79 -1.53
CA THR A 55 3.14 -2.92 -0.60
C THR A 55 2.29 -4.07 -1.14
N LEU A 56 2.16 -5.15 -0.38
CA LEU A 56 1.20 -6.21 -0.70
C LEU A 56 -0.26 -5.78 -0.51
N ARG A 57 -0.54 -4.66 0.16
CA ARG A 57 -1.88 -4.24 0.55
C ARG A 57 -2.32 -2.91 -0.04
N HIS A 58 -1.38 -2.00 -0.30
CA HIS A 58 -1.67 -0.70 -0.92
C HIS A 58 -0.72 -0.42 -2.07
N SER A 59 -1.17 0.36 -3.03
CA SER A 59 -0.36 0.81 -4.17
C SER A 59 -0.64 2.27 -4.47
N VAL A 60 0.42 3.08 -4.55
CA VAL A 60 0.38 4.44 -5.06
C VAL A 60 0.70 4.36 -6.55
N VAL A 61 -0.18 4.93 -7.38
CA VAL A 61 -0.04 4.99 -8.83
C VAL A 61 0.01 6.46 -9.23
N ILE A 62 1.14 6.87 -9.78
CA ILE A 62 1.34 8.20 -10.35
C ILE A 62 1.22 8.04 -11.87
N GLU A 63 0.15 8.57 -12.46
CA GLU A 63 -0.05 8.59 -13.90
C GLU A 63 0.10 10.03 -14.42
N SER A 64 1.01 10.21 -15.37
CA SER A 64 1.28 11.46 -16.07
C SER A 64 1.25 11.20 -17.58
N SER A 65 0.07 10.86 -18.08
CA SER A 65 -0.20 10.66 -19.50
C SER A 65 -1.07 11.81 -20.02
N ALA A 66 -1.05 12.06 -21.34
CA ALA A 66 -1.76 13.20 -21.96
C ALA A 66 -3.24 13.32 -21.56
N ASP A 67 -3.90 12.21 -21.23
CA ASP A 67 -5.32 12.17 -20.88
C ASP A 67 -5.58 11.93 -19.37
N VAL A 68 -4.55 11.56 -18.60
CA VAL A 68 -4.68 11.21 -17.17
C VAL A 68 -3.48 11.74 -16.39
N HIS A 69 -3.77 12.71 -15.52
CA HIS A 69 -2.80 13.37 -14.63
C HIS A 69 -3.26 13.25 -13.16
N ASN A 70 -3.08 12.06 -12.57
CA ASN A 70 -3.55 11.80 -11.22
C ASN A 70 -2.56 10.95 -10.42
N VAL A 71 -2.54 11.20 -9.11
CA VAL A 71 -1.93 10.31 -8.12
C VAL A 71 -3.05 9.55 -7.42
N THR A 72 -3.03 8.23 -7.50
CA THR A 72 -4.09 7.37 -6.99
C THR A 72 -3.55 6.41 -5.93
N LEU A 73 -4.26 6.26 -4.82
CA LEU A 73 -4.01 5.21 -3.83
C LEU A 73 -5.02 4.09 -4.00
N LEU A 74 -4.52 2.88 -4.22
CA LEU A 74 -5.30 1.66 -4.41
C LEU A 74 -5.08 0.68 -3.25
N LYS A 75 -6.05 -0.19 -3.01
CA LYS A 75 -5.96 -1.34 -2.09
C LYS A 75 -5.49 -2.62 -2.81
N ASP A 76 -5.29 -3.71 -2.07
CA ASP A 76 -4.82 -5.05 -2.52
C ASP A 76 -5.56 -5.60 -3.75
N LYS A 77 -6.80 -5.16 -4.00
CA LYS A 77 -7.65 -5.59 -5.12
C LYS A 77 -7.85 -4.53 -6.21
N GLY A 78 -7.03 -3.48 -6.22
CA GLY A 78 -7.18 -2.36 -7.17
C GLY A 78 -8.36 -1.43 -6.86
N GLU A 79 -9.02 -1.60 -5.71
CA GLU A 79 -10.05 -0.68 -5.24
C GLU A 79 -9.44 0.69 -4.94
N LYS A 80 -10.00 1.74 -5.54
CA LYS A 80 -9.54 3.12 -5.36
C LYS A 80 -9.96 3.66 -4.01
N ILE A 81 -8.98 4.10 -3.23
CA ILE A 81 -9.20 4.71 -1.90
C ILE A 81 -9.16 6.23 -2.00
N CYS A 82 -8.08 6.76 -2.58
CA CYS A 82 -7.90 8.20 -2.79
C CYS A 82 -7.45 8.49 -4.22
N GLN A 83 -7.79 9.66 -4.72
CA GLN A 83 -7.27 10.20 -5.96
C GLN A 83 -7.05 11.70 -5.81
N TRP A 84 -5.85 12.15 -6.18
CA TRP A 84 -5.45 13.54 -6.20
C TRP A 84 -5.10 13.92 -7.63
N LYS A 85 -5.45 15.14 -8.02
CA LYS A 85 -5.01 15.69 -9.31
C LYS A 85 -3.53 16.04 -9.22
N LEU A 86 -2.80 15.90 -10.32
CA LEU A 86 -1.38 16.27 -10.37
C LEU A 86 -1.18 17.75 -10.01
N GLU A 87 -2.11 18.63 -10.39
CA GLU A 87 -2.03 20.06 -10.09
C GLU A 87 -1.92 20.36 -8.58
N GLN A 88 -2.56 19.54 -7.74
CA GLN A 88 -2.49 19.69 -6.28
C GLN A 88 -1.08 19.40 -5.76
N TRP A 89 -0.42 18.40 -6.36
CA TRP A 89 0.98 18.07 -6.08
C TRP A 89 1.92 19.12 -6.66
N ASP A 90 1.66 19.62 -7.86
CA ASP A 90 2.45 20.68 -8.50
C ASP A 90 2.41 21.98 -7.71
N SER A 91 1.29 22.28 -7.04
CA SER A 91 1.16 23.44 -6.15
C SER A 91 2.11 23.32 -4.95
N ILE A 92 2.09 22.17 -4.27
CA ILE A 92 3.01 21.88 -3.15
C ILE A 92 4.46 21.89 -3.64
N ARG A 93 4.72 21.30 -4.80
CA ARG A 93 6.05 21.26 -5.42
C ARG A 93 6.61 22.66 -5.63
N SER A 94 5.80 23.53 -6.25
CA SER A 94 6.21 24.88 -6.64
C SER A 94 6.42 25.77 -5.40
N GLU A 95 5.55 25.66 -4.40
CA GLU A 95 5.66 26.40 -3.14
C GLU A 95 6.92 26.03 -2.34
N ASN A 96 7.33 24.76 -2.38
CA ASN A 96 8.42 24.24 -1.57
C ASN A 96 9.74 24.03 -2.34
N GLY A 97 9.77 24.33 -3.65
CA GLY A 97 10.93 24.10 -4.51
C GLY A 97 11.36 22.63 -4.59
N LEU A 98 10.39 21.72 -4.74
CA LEU A 98 10.60 20.28 -4.74
C LEU A 98 10.80 19.74 -6.17
N PRO A 99 11.44 18.57 -6.34
CA PRO A 99 11.46 17.87 -7.62
C PRO A 99 10.08 17.34 -8.01
N ASP A 100 10.00 16.76 -9.21
CA ASP A 100 8.77 16.17 -9.73
C ASP A 100 8.21 15.05 -8.83
N ILE A 101 6.89 14.86 -8.82
CA ILE A 101 6.24 13.83 -8.00
C ILE A 101 6.73 12.41 -8.33
N SER A 102 7.24 12.18 -9.55
CA SER A 102 7.88 10.92 -9.94
C SER A 102 9.15 10.60 -9.15
N GLU A 103 9.82 11.59 -8.55
CA GLU A 103 11.01 11.41 -7.71
C GLU A 103 10.68 11.11 -6.24
N PHE A 104 9.41 11.25 -5.84
CA PHE A 104 9.01 10.99 -4.47
C PHE A 104 9.08 9.50 -4.15
N ARG A 105 9.46 9.24 -2.91
CA ARG A 105 9.33 7.92 -2.30
C ARG A 105 8.16 7.93 -1.32
N PHE A 106 7.65 6.75 -1.03
CA PHE A 106 6.47 6.60 -0.20
C PHE A 106 6.76 5.65 0.95
N TYR A 107 6.55 6.11 2.17
CA TYR A 107 6.44 5.24 3.34
C TYR A 107 4.97 5.13 3.73
N ILE A 108 4.50 3.95 4.10
CA ILE A 108 3.12 3.76 4.53
C ILE A 108 3.09 3.10 5.91
N ASP A 109 2.22 3.59 6.80
CA ASP A 109 1.84 2.94 8.04
C ASP A 109 0.41 2.42 7.89
N GLU A 110 0.27 1.12 7.60
CA GLU A 110 -1.04 0.50 7.36
C GLU A 110 -1.81 0.19 8.65
N TYR A 111 -1.16 0.34 9.82
CA TYR A 111 -1.85 0.23 11.10
C TYR A 111 -2.54 1.54 11.47
N LYS A 112 -1.90 2.68 11.20
CA LYS A 112 -2.47 4.02 11.38
C LYS A 112 -3.26 4.52 10.17
N GLU A 113 -3.14 3.84 9.03
CA GLU A 113 -3.75 4.23 7.75
C GLU A 113 -3.27 5.62 7.31
N ILE A 114 -1.94 5.81 7.30
CA ILE A 114 -1.28 7.06 6.90
C ILE A 114 -0.22 6.77 5.85
N LEU A 115 -0.19 7.58 4.80
CA LEU A 115 0.84 7.60 3.77
C LEU A 115 1.75 8.80 4.00
N TYR A 116 3.06 8.56 3.87
CA TYR A 116 4.12 9.54 4.02
C TYR A 116 4.94 9.63 2.74
N PRO A 117 4.51 10.44 1.76
CA PRO A 117 5.35 10.83 0.63
C PRO A 117 6.53 11.66 1.14
N TYR A 118 7.73 11.39 0.63
CA TYR A 118 8.91 12.16 0.98
C TYR A 118 9.89 12.24 -0.18
N VAL A 119 10.69 13.32 -0.18
CA VAL A 119 11.73 13.54 -1.18
C VAL A 119 12.89 14.34 -0.59
N LYS A 120 14.09 14.13 -1.15
CA LYS A 120 15.27 14.92 -0.78
C LYS A 120 15.28 16.20 -1.62
N LYS A 121 15.37 17.35 -0.96
CA LYS A 121 15.49 18.68 -1.58
C LYS A 121 16.91 18.92 -2.08
N ALA A 122 17.08 19.93 -2.93
CA ALA A 122 18.38 20.34 -3.46
C ALA A 122 19.38 20.76 -2.36
N ASP A 123 18.89 21.35 -1.27
CA ASP A 123 19.67 21.74 -0.08
C ASP A 123 20.04 20.55 0.84
N SER A 124 19.81 19.31 0.38
CA SER A 124 19.98 18.07 1.12
C SER A 124 19.06 17.83 2.32
N SER A 125 18.12 18.73 2.61
CA SER A 125 17.05 18.45 3.57
C SER A 125 16.01 17.49 2.97
N TYR A 126 15.18 16.90 3.83
CA TYR A 126 14.10 16.00 3.46
C TYR A 126 12.76 16.67 3.69
N PHE A 127 11.95 16.73 2.64
CA PHE A 127 10.55 17.11 2.70
C PHE A 127 9.69 15.86 2.86
N MET A 128 8.69 15.92 3.74
CA MET A 128 7.75 14.84 3.97
C MET A 128 6.34 15.41 4.16
N LEU A 129 5.37 14.75 3.53
CA LEU A 129 3.94 15.01 3.72
C LEU A 129 3.32 13.94 4.62
N THR A 130 2.28 14.30 5.34
CA THR A 130 1.42 13.35 6.07
C THR A 130 0.06 13.29 5.41
N ILE A 131 -0.31 12.14 4.86
CA ILE A 131 -1.59 11.93 4.17
C ILE A 131 -2.40 10.87 4.92
N PRO A 132 -3.42 11.27 5.72
CA PRO A 132 -4.36 10.33 6.31
C PRO A 132 -5.20 9.67 5.21
N ILE A 133 -5.11 8.35 5.07
CA ILE A 133 -5.77 7.59 4.00
C ILE A 133 -7.30 7.73 4.07
N LYS A 134 -7.87 7.85 5.28
CA LYS A 134 -9.31 8.05 5.45
C LYS A 134 -9.81 9.42 4.98
N ALA A 135 -8.99 10.46 5.11
CA ALA A 135 -9.39 11.82 4.77
C ALA A 135 -9.09 12.17 3.30
N CYS A 136 -8.19 11.40 2.66
CA CYS A 136 -7.68 11.68 1.32
C CYS A 136 -7.23 13.14 1.12
N ALA A 137 -6.70 13.77 2.18
CA ALA A 137 -6.22 15.14 2.15
C ALA A 137 -4.69 15.16 2.14
N LEU A 138 -4.10 16.03 1.30
CA LEU A 138 -2.69 16.37 1.38
C LEU A 138 -2.50 17.16 2.67
N GLY A 139 -2.03 16.49 3.72
CA GLY A 139 -2.00 17.04 5.07
C GLY A 139 -0.72 17.80 5.39
N GLU A 140 -0.29 17.71 6.64
CA GLU A 140 0.83 18.49 7.17
C GLU A 140 2.13 18.24 6.41
N GLN A 141 2.87 19.33 6.18
CA GLN A 141 4.16 19.34 5.50
C GLN A 141 5.26 19.58 6.53
N VAL A 142 6.31 18.77 6.47
CA VAL A 142 7.45 18.86 7.39
C VAL A 142 8.73 18.78 6.59
N THR A 143 9.63 19.75 6.81
CA THR A 143 11.00 19.71 6.26
C THR A 143 11.99 19.54 7.41
N LYS A 144 12.89 18.56 7.30
CA LYS A 144 13.93 18.26 8.30
C LYS A 144 15.26 18.01 7.63
N GLU A 145 16.37 18.30 8.31
CA GLU A 145 17.72 18.02 7.79
C GLU A 145 17.98 16.52 7.57
N LYS A 146 17.37 15.66 8.39
CA LYS A 146 17.47 14.21 8.30
C LYS A 146 16.10 13.59 8.06
N LEU A 147 16.09 12.49 7.30
CA LEU A 147 14.88 11.72 7.06
C LEU A 147 14.47 10.97 8.34
N GLU A 148 13.40 11.46 8.98
CA GLU A 148 12.82 10.85 10.18
C GLU A 148 11.52 10.14 9.84
N ILE A 149 11.62 8.86 9.47
CA ILE A 149 10.44 8.02 9.22
C ILE A 149 9.76 7.69 10.56
N PRO A 150 8.43 7.88 10.70
CA PRO A 150 7.71 7.54 11.91
C PRO A 150 7.85 6.07 12.28
N LYS A 151 8.09 5.78 13.57
CA LYS A 151 8.16 4.41 14.08
C LYS A 151 6.82 3.69 13.91
N CYS A 152 6.91 2.49 13.34
CA CYS A 152 5.81 1.55 13.24
C CYS A 152 5.71 0.71 14.51
N GLU A 153 4.59 0.78 15.21
CA GLU A 153 4.30 -0.10 16.33
C GLU A 153 3.07 -0.94 15.99
N PRO A 154 3.26 -2.21 15.56
CA PRO A 154 2.14 -3.12 15.37
C PRO A 154 1.37 -3.24 16.69
N PRO A 155 0.03 -3.20 16.67
CA PRO A 155 -0.75 -3.39 17.88
C PRO A 155 -0.41 -4.76 18.49
N LYS A 156 0.07 -4.76 19.75
CA LYS A 156 0.41 -5.98 20.47
C LYS A 156 -0.82 -6.88 20.50
N LYS A 157 -0.76 -8.04 19.83
CA LYS A 157 -1.82 -9.05 19.91
C LYS A 157 -1.99 -9.40 21.39
N LYS A 158 -3.17 -9.11 21.96
CA LYS A 158 -3.50 -9.57 23.32
C LYS A 158 -3.30 -11.08 23.35
N ALA A 159 -2.49 -11.58 24.27
CA ALA A 159 -2.28 -13.01 24.43
C ALA A 159 -3.65 -13.68 24.59
N ALA A 160 -3.98 -14.61 23.69
CA ALA A 160 -5.23 -15.34 23.80
C ALA A 160 -5.26 -16.04 25.17
N PRO A 161 -6.37 -15.94 25.94
CA PRO A 161 -6.46 -16.63 27.21
C PRO A 161 -6.24 -18.13 26.96
N LYS A 162 -5.18 -18.68 27.55
CA LYS A 162 -4.91 -20.12 27.51
C LYS A 162 -6.16 -20.82 28.03
N LYS A 163 -6.90 -21.52 27.16
CA LYS A 163 -7.97 -22.44 27.59
C LYS A 163 -7.34 -23.41 28.60
N LYS A 164 -7.69 -23.28 29.88
CA LYS A 164 -7.38 -24.30 30.87
C LYS A 164 -8.07 -25.58 30.41
N ARG A 165 -7.27 -26.63 30.14
CA ARG A 165 -7.77 -27.96 29.84
C ARG A 165 -8.63 -28.39 31.05
N PRO A 166 -9.91 -28.76 30.88
CA PRO A 166 -10.70 -29.21 32.00
C PRO A 166 -10.01 -30.42 32.62
N ALA A 167 -9.77 -30.34 33.93
CA ALA A 167 -9.26 -31.48 34.70
C ALA A 167 -10.23 -32.64 34.49
N ASN A 168 -9.70 -33.78 34.07
CA ASN A 168 -10.47 -34.99 33.85
C ASN A 168 -10.99 -35.47 35.22
N THR A 169 -12.21 -35.04 35.58
CA THR A 169 -12.89 -35.50 36.79
C THR A 169 -13.21 -36.98 36.59
N LYS A 170 -12.34 -37.85 37.11
CA LYS A 170 -12.62 -39.30 37.21
C LYS A 170 -13.98 -39.48 37.88
N LYS A 171 -14.98 -39.92 37.12
CA LYS A 171 -16.26 -40.39 37.65
C LYS A 171 -15.98 -41.51 38.65
N LYS A 172 -16.16 -41.22 39.94
CA LYS A 172 -16.16 -42.21 41.01
C LYS A 172 -17.41 -43.07 40.81
N LYS A 173 -17.23 -44.32 40.40
CA LYS A 173 -18.31 -45.29 40.19
C LYS A 173 -18.75 -45.76 41.58
N THR A 174 -19.93 -45.32 42.03
CA THR A 174 -20.55 -45.79 43.27
C THR A 174 -21.08 -47.20 43.04
N THR A 175 -20.44 -48.21 43.63
CA THR A 175 -21.00 -49.56 43.75
C THR A 175 -21.76 -49.65 45.06
N THR A 176 -23.09 -49.61 44.96
CA THR A 176 -24.02 -50.00 46.03
C THR A 176 -24.00 -51.52 46.13
N LYS A 177 -23.53 -52.07 47.27
CA LYS A 177 -23.73 -53.49 47.60
C LYS A 177 -25.10 -53.63 48.28
N LYS A 178 -25.92 -54.52 47.73
CA LYS A 178 -27.07 -55.13 48.42
C LYS A 178 -26.58 -56.22 49.35
#